data_AF-A0AAV6S664-F1
#
_entry.id   AF-A0AAV6S664-F1
#
_cell.length_a   1.000
_cell.length_b   1.000
_cell.length_c   1.000
_cell.angle_alpha   90.00
_cell.angle_beta   90.00
_cell.angle_gamma   90.00
#
_symmetry.space_group_name_H-M   'P 1'
#
loop_
_entity.id
_entity.type
_entity.pdbx_description
1 polymer ?
#
loop_
_entity_poly.entity_id
_entity_poly.type
_entity_poly.pdbx_seq_one_letter_code
_entity_poly.pdbx_strand_id
1 'polypeptide(L)'
;MMLFAAHAHVCLDLDSVVIEDPVSWFFPQLSYLYKIVHMCYRCRMRWCPTSVLHLLRSARLRLCTRRGRNRLPLWIREIWAYMRLLVQSLYFNSLTDSDVVFDSVFEPVFWTVDYVTRWFGTVFVFLVVILTSSIVGIAYMVLLPLVLYTYSPQWIAWHICYGNWIIVMIAFHYYKATKTSPGSPPTEKNDAPFVSVCKKCIMPKPSRTHHCGICNRCILKMDHHCPWLNNCVGHFNHRYFFSYCLFMTLGCFYCTISGRNLFLDAYNAHEHFKHLDTEKPGVPVTGDLGLLVGLLPSGQTNRQTPAPVYSLKDKMVNKSIIYMWVLTSTVGLALGALTIWHTVLISRGETSIERHLNSKERKRMAKEGKIYRNPFDYGRLNNLKIFLGVEKRSHWLTRVLLPSGHAPCGDGLTWDKFPVKKDLIPV
;
A
#
# COMPACT_ATOMS: atom_id res chain seq x y z
N MET A 1 48.27 52.75 17.08
CA MET A 1 47.99 53.81 16.10
C MET A 1 46.77 53.41 15.28
N MET A 2 45.64 54.07 15.58
CA MET A 2 44.43 54.39 14.78
C MET A 2 43.91 53.36 13.75
N LEU A 3 42.66 52.86 13.86
CA LEU A 3 41.34 53.50 13.57
C LEU A 3 41.23 53.97 12.09
N PHE A 4 40.15 53.84 11.29
CA PHE A 4 38.81 53.22 11.32
C PHE A 4 38.21 53.38 9.89
N ALA A 5 37.22 52.55 9.53
CA ALA A 5 36.10 52.77 8.58
C ALA A 5 36.32 53.10 7.08
N ALA A 6 35.71 52.30 6.19
CA ALA A 6 34.48 52.67 5.47
C ALA A 6 33.91 51.53 4.60
N HIS A 7 32.58 51.43 4.64
CA HIS A 7 31.63 50.57 3.92
C HIS A 7 31.65 50.73 2.38
N ALA A 8 31.24 49.67 1.65
CA ALA A 8 30.10 49.72 0.71
C ALA A 8 29.68 48.31 0.23
N HIS A 9 28.41 48.00 0.45
CA HIS A 9 27.64 46.90 -0.15
C HIS A 9 27.35 47.16 -1.64
N VAL A 10 27.34 46.10 -2.45
CA VAL A 10 26.35 45.93 -3.53
C VAL A 10 25.93 44.45 -3.56
N CYS A 11 24.68 44.20 -3.15
CA CYS A 11 23.91 43.03 -3.55
C CYS A 11 23.71 43.06 -5.07
N LEU A 12 23.87 41.92 -5.74
CA LEU A 12 23.07 41.62 -6.93
C LEU A 12 22.54 40.19 -6.82
N ASP A 13 21.21 40.14 -6.75
CA ASP A 13 20.34 38.99 -6.87
C ASP A 13 20.66 38.14 -8.11
N LEU A 14 20.62 36.82 -7.93
CA LEU A 14 20.33 35.86 -9.00
C LEU A 14 19.33 34.79 -8.49
N ASP A 15 18.30 35.26 -7.77
CA ASP A 15 16.98 34.64 -7.78
C ASP A 15 16.14 35.39 -8.83
N SER A 16 16.25 34.98 -10.10
CA SER A 16 15.27 35.23 -11.17
C SER A 16 15.84 34.82 -12.54
N VAL A 17 16.00 33.51 -12.74
CA VAL A 17 15.87 32.96 -14.10
C VAL A 17 14.87 31.83 -14.02
N VAL A 18 13.59 32.22 -14.09
CA VAL A 18 12.55 31.34 -14.60
C VAL A 18 12.88 31.11 -16.08
N ILE A 19 13.54 29.99 -16.39
CA ILE A 19 13.50 29.46 -17.75
C ILE A 19 12.17 28.72 -17.85
N GLU A 20 11.14 29.40 -18.31
CA GLU A 20 9.99 28.73 -18.92
C GLU A 20 10.49 28.06 -20.20
N ASP A 21 11.03 26.84 -20.05
CA ASP A 21 11.39 25.99 -21.18
C ASP A 21 10.20 25.06 -21.48
N PRO A 22 9.50 25.23 -22.62
CA PRO A 22 8.33 24.41 -22.97
C PRO A 22 8.69 22.95 -23.33
N VAL A 23 9.95 22.55 -23.20
CA VAL A 23 10.46 21.21 -23.56
C VAL A 23 10.70 20.31 -22.34
N SER A 24 10.53 20.83 -21.12
CA SER A 24 10.79 20.09 -19.86
C SER A 24 9.76 18.99 -19.53
N TRP A 25 8.67 18.87 -20.30
CA TRP A 25 7.63 17.86 -20.10
C TRP A 25 7.91 16.51 -20.78
N PHE A 26 8.88 16.42 -21.69
CA PHE A 26 9.03 15.24 -22.55
C PHE A 26 10.19 14.29 -22.21
N PHE A 27 11.25 14.71 -21.51
CA PHE A 27 12.40 13.84 -21.24
C PHE A 27 13.09 14.10 -19.89
N PRO A 28 12.80 13.31 -18.84
CA PRO A 28 13.51 13.40 -17.54
C PRO A 28 14.98 12.97 -17.58
N GLN A 29 15.45 12.39 -18.70
CA GLN A 29 16.74 11.70 -18.83
C GLN A 29 17.95 12.66 -18.96
N LEU A 30 17.74 13.90 -19.41
CA LEU A 30 18.84 14.88 -19.61
C LEU A 30 19.37 15.49 -18.30
N SER A 31 18.52 15.60 -17.28
CA SER A 31 18.89 16.09 -15.94
C SER A 31 19.80 15.12 -15.17
N TYR A 32 19.67 13.81 -15.45
CA TYR A 32 20.43 12.74 -14.78
C TYR A 32 21.88 12.66 -15.26
N LEU A 33 22.09 12.77 -16.58
CA LEU A 33 23.42 12.79 -17.20
C LEU A 33 24.22 14.06 -16.84
N TYR A 34 23.57 15.22 -16.78
CA TYR A 34 24.24 16.48 -16.44
C TYR A 34 24.78 16.49 -14.98
N LYS A 35 24.04 15.90 -14.03
CA LYS A 35 24.43 15.86 -12.62
C LYS A 35 25.54 14.86 -12.32
N ILE A 36 25.62 13.74 -13.04
CA ILE A 36 26.71 12.75 -12.90
C ILE A 36 28.04 13.33 -13.41
N VAL A 37 28.02 14.04 -14.55
CA VAL A 37 29.22 14.68 -15.12
C VAL A 37 29.77 15.77 -14.19
N HIS A 38 28.89 16.55 -13.54
CA HIS A 38 29.30 17.61 -12.62
C HIS A 38 29.84 17.08 -11.27
N MET A 39 29.42 15.88 -10.84
CA MET A 39 29.95 15.23 -9.62
C MET A 39 31.34 14.62 -9.85
N CYS A 40 31.60 14.08 -11.04
CA CYS A 40 32.94 13.57 -11.42
C CYS A 40 33.99 14.68 -11.60
N TYR A 41 33.59 15.91 -11.97
CA TYR A 41 34.54 17.02 -12.15
C TYR A 41 35.06 17.62 -10.83
N ARG A 42 34.40 17.34 -9.69
CA ARG A 42 34.76 17.87 -8.36
C ARG A 42 35.63 16.93 -7.51
N CYS A 43 35.78 15.65 -7.87
CA CYS A 43 36.62 14.70 -7.15
C CYS A 43 38.04 14.66 -7.73
N ARG A 44 38.90 15.56 -7.23
CA ARG A 44 40.36 15.55 -7.46
C ARG A 44 41.00 14.39 -6.68
N MET A 45 40.87 13.16 -7.18
CA MET A 45 41.61 12.01 -6.65
C MET A 45 43.05 12.06 -7.16
N ARG A 46 43.95 12.54 -6.30
CA ARG A 46 45.38 12.17 -6.35
C ARG A 46 45.47 10.64 -6.27
N TRP A 47 46.48 10.08 -6.93
CA TRP A 47 47.43 9.07 -6.44
C TRP A 47 48.09 8.39 -7.65
N CYS A 48 49.39 8.67 -7.80
CA CYS A 48 50.36 7.86 -8.56
C CYS A 48 51.00 6.88 -7.55
N PRO A 49 51.49 5.70 -7.95
CA PRO A 49 52.89 5.68 -8.37
C PRO A 49 53.23 4.79 -9.58
N THR A 50 54.10 5.37 -10.40
CA THR A 50 55.15 4.80 -11.26
C THR A 50 55.52 3.32 -11.06
N SER A 51 55.58 2.53 -12.15
CA SER A 51 56.61 1.50 -12.41
C SER A 51 56.49 0.71 -13.75
N VAL A 52 55.46 0.90 -14.60
CA VAL A 52 55.26 -0.01 -15.77
C VAL A 52 55.47 0.63 -17.15
N LEU A 53 55.75 1.94 -17.25
CA LEU A 53 55.79 2.65 -18.54
C LEU A 53 57.18 2.88 -19.16
N HIS A 54 58.25 2.28 -18.63
CA HIS A 54 59.60 2.44 -19.19
C HIS A 54 60.06 1.29 -20.12
N LEU A 55 59.30 0.21 -20.25
CA LEU A 55 59.68 -0.96 -21.07
C LEU A 55 59.08 -0.98 -22.49
N LEU A 56 58.26 0.01 -22.86
CA LEU A 56 57.65 0.11 -24.20
C LEU A 56 58.19 1.25 -25.07
N ARG A 57 59.35 1.83 -24.73
CA ARG A 57 59.98 2.91 -25.51
C ARG A 57 61.23 2.51 -26.31
N SER A 58 61.74 1.30 -26.17
CA SER A 58 63.01 0.88 -26.80
C SER A 58 62.89 -0.06 -28.01
N ALA A 59 61.68 -0.48 -28.41
CA ALA A 59 61.50 -1.49 -29.47
C ALA A 59 60.65 -1.03 -30.66
N ARG A 60 60.76 0.22 -31.11
CA ARG A 60 60.15 0.67 -32.38
C ARG A 60 61.00 1.74 -33.08
N LEU A 61 62.18 1.33 -33.52
CA LEU A 61 62.85 1.93 -34.68
C LEU A 61 63.07 0.83 -35.71
N ARG A 62 62.73 1.17 -36.97
CA ARG A 62 62.82 0.37 -38.21
C ARG A 62 61.55 -0.42 -38.57
N LEU A 63 60.65 0.27 -39.28
CA LEU A 63 60.15 -0.16 -40.58
C LEU A 63 59.37 1.00 -41.20
N CYS A 64 60.01 1.69 -42.14
CA CYS A 64 59.34 2.61 -43.05
C CYS A 64 58.69 1.79 -44.17
N THR A 65 57.37 1.74 -44.22
CA THR A 65 56.61 1.44 -45.45
C THR A 65 55.46 2.42 -45.60
N ARG A 66 55.63 3.29 -46.61
CA ARG A 66 54.64 3.96 -47.47
C ARG A 66 53.19 4.17 -46.95
N ARG A 67 52.90 5.44 -46.67
CA ARG A 67 51.73 6.26 -47.09
C ARG A 67 50.42 5.52 -47.42
N GLY A 68 49.45 5.67 -46.51
CA GLY A 68 48.02 5.43 -46.70
C GLY A 68 47.25 6.04 -45.52
N ARG A 69 47.34 7.36 -45.36
CA ARG A 69 46.88 8.07 -44.15
C ARG A 69 45.41 8.45 -44.29
N ASN A 70 44.51 7.49 -44.09
CA ASN A 70 43.12 7.80 -43.72
C ASN A 70 43.13 8.32 -42.27
N ARG A 71 43.54 9.58 -42.09
CA ARG A 71 43.33 10.29 -40.83
C ARG A 71 41.85 10.63 -40.77
N LEU A 72 41.09 9.79 -40.06
CA LEU A 72 39.77 10.18 -39.60
C LEU A 72 39.87 11.60 -39.00
N PRO A 73 39.02 12.54 -39.44
CA PRO A 73 38.94 13.88 -38.90
C PRO A 73 38.96 13.88 -37.37
N LEU A 74 39.67 14.84 -36.76
CA LEU A 74 39.87 14.92 -35.30
C LEU A 74 38.55 14.83 -34.53
N TRP A 75 37.49 15.51 -35.00
CA TRP A 75 36.15 15.44 -34.41
C TRP A 75 35.57 14.02 -34.40
N ILE A 76 35.78 13.20 -35.45
CA ILE A 76 35.32 11.81 -35.46
C ILE A 76 36.11 10.98 -34.46
N ARG A 77 37.41 11.23 -34.29
CA ARG A 77 38.24 10.55 -33.28
C ARG A 77 37.81 10.92 -31.85
N GLU A 78 37.46 12.17 -31.62
CA GLU A 78 36.94 12.66 -30.33
C GLU A 78 35.56 12.10 -30.04
N ILE A 79 34.65 12.12 -31.03
CA ILE A 79 33.33 11.47 -30.92
C ILE A 79 33.50 9.98 -30.65
N TRP A 80 34.40 9.29 -31.35
CA TRP A 80 34.60 7.86 -31.15
C TRP A 80 35.24 7.54 -29.79
N ALA A 81 36.17 8.38 -29.31
CA ALA A 81 36.73 8.26 -27.98
C ALA A 81 35.68 8.55 -26.89
N TYR A 82 34.83 9.55 -27.09
CA TYR A 82 33.73 9.91 -26.20
C TYR A 82 32.65 8.82 -26.17
N MET A 83 32.25 8.29 -27.32
CA MET A 83 31.32 7.18 -27.43
C MET A 83 31.91 5.90 -26.83
N ARG A 84 33.20 5.63 -27.02
CA ARG A 84 33.88 4.52 -26.35
C ARG A 84 33.94 4.71 -24.84
N LEU A 85 34.19 5.92 -24.35
CA LEU A 85 34.12 6.26 -22.93
C LEU A 85 32.70 6.08 -22.40
N LEU A 86 31.67 6.55 -23.09
CA LEU A 86 30.27 6.34 -22.72
C LEU A 86 29.91 4.87 -22.63
N VAL A 87 30.28 4.08 -23.65
CA VAL A 87 30.07 2.63 -23.65
C VAL A 87 30.84 1.97 -22.52
N GLN A 88 32.10 2.35 -22.28
CA GLN A 88 32.87 1.83 -21.14
C GLN A 88 32.29 2.28 -19.79
N SER A 89 31.75 3.49 -19.67
CA SER A 89 31.10 3.96 -18.44
C SER A 89 29.73 3.33 -18.21
N LEU A 90 29.04 2.89 -19.28
CA LEU A 90 27.75 2.18 -19.19
C LEU A 90 27.95 0.68 -18.88
N TYR A 91 28.93 0.03 -19.54
CA TYR A 91 29.16 -1.42 -19.46
C TYR A 91 30.23 -1.84 -18.43
N PHE A 92 31.24 -1.00 -18.17
CA PHE A 92 32.30 -1.24 -17.18
C PHE A 92 32.14 -0.37 -15.94
N ASN A 93 30.90 -0.22 -15.47
CA ASN A 93 30.66 0.30 -14.14
C ASN A 93 30.37 -0.90 -13.23
N SER A 94 31.11 -1.04 -12.12
CA SER A 94 30.83 -2.05 -11.09
C SER A 94 29.45 -1.88 -10.44
N LEU A 95 28.71 -0.83 -10.83
CA LEU A 95 27.36 -0.48 -10.41
C LEU A 95 26.27 -0.92 -11.42
N THR A 96 26.64 -1.36 -12.64
CA THR A 96 25.68 -1.86 -13.65
C THR A 96 25.61 -3.39 -13.55
N ASP A 97 24.79 -3.89 -12.63
CA ASP A 97 24.45 -5.31 -12.54
C ASP A 97 23.30 -5.67 -13.50
N SER A 98 23.13 -6.94 -13.83
CA SER A 98 22.02 -7.46 -14.63
C SER A 98 20.65 -6.98 -14.12
N ASP A 99 20.47 -6.90 -12.80
CA ASP A 99 19.28 -6.34 -12.15
C ASP A 99 18.97 -4.90 -12.59
N VAL A 100 20.00 -4.06 -12.77
CA VAL A 100 19.82 -2.65 -13.16
C VAL A 100 19.35 -2.55 -14.62
N VAL A 101 19.86 -3.42 -15.48
CA VAL A 101 19.43 -3.49 -16.89
C VAL A 101 17.99 -3.96 -16.99
N PHE A 102 17.62 -5.00 -16.25
CA PHE A 102 16.23 -5.47 -16.19
C PHE A 102 15.29 -4.39 -15.63
N ASP A 103 15.64 -3.75 -14.52
CA ASP A 103 14.85 -2.65 -13.95
C ASP A 103 14.62 -1.52 -14.97
N SER A 104 15.64 -1.19 -15.78
CA SER A 104 15.55 -0.15 -16.81
C SER A 104 14.63 -0.54 -17.97
N VAL A 105 14.69 -1.80 -18.42
CA VAL A 105 13.86 -2.32 -19.52
C VAL A 105 12.38 -2.40 -19.09
N PHE A 106 12.12 -2.79 -17.85
CA PHE A 106 10.76 -2.93 -17.33
C PHE A 106 10.18 -1.62 -16.76
N GLU A 107 10.95 -0.53 -16.72
CA GLU A 107 10.50 0.76 -16.20
C GLU A 107 9.17 1.26 -16.81
N PRO A 108 8.95 1.20 -18.14
CA PRO A 108 7.67 1.59 -18.74
C PRO A 108 6.51 0.71 -18.25
N VAL A 109 6.75 -0.60 -18.09
CA VAL A 109 5.74 -1.56 -17.60
C VAL A 109 5.36 -1.24 -16.16
N PHE A 110 6.36 -1.00 -15.30
CA PHE A 110 6.11 -0.60 -13.92
C PHE A 110 5.33 0.71 -13.83
N TRP A 111 5.64 1.68 -14.69
CA TRP A 111 4.90 2.93 -14.75
C TRP A 111 3.44 2.71 -15.17
N THR A 112 3.18 1.88 -16.18
CA THR A 112 1.80 1.55 -16.60
C THR A 112 1.04 0.85 -15.47
N VAL A 113 1.65 -0.14 -14.82
CA VAL A 113 1.02 -0.85 -13.69
C VAL A 113 0.75 0.10 -12.54
N ASP A 114 1.70 0.96 -12.17
CA ASP A 114 1.53 1.94 -11.10
C ASP A 114 0.40 2.95 -11.43
N TYR A 115 0.34 3.42 -12.68
CA TYR A 115 -0.70 4.34 -13.15
C TYR A 115 -2.10 3.70 -13.07
N VAL A 116 -2.23 2.49 -13.62
CA VAL A 116 -3.49 1.74 -13.62
C VAL A 116 -3.93 1.39 -12.19
N THR A 117 -2.99 1.02 -11.32
CA THR A 117 -3.26 0.67 -9.91
C THR A 117 -3.82 1.86 -9.13
N ARG A 118 -3.39 3.11 -9.41
CA ARG A 118 -3.96 4.32 -8.80
C ARG A 118 -5.43 4.49 -9.12
N TRP A 119 -5.84 4.23 -10.36
CA TRP A 119 -7.24 4.34 -10.77
C TRP A 119 -8.10 3.27 -10.10
N PHE A 120 -7.60 2.04 -10.05
CA PHE A 120 -8.27 0.95 -9.32
C PHE A 120 -8.42 1.24 -7.83
N GLY A 121 -7.48 1.95 -7.20
CA GLY A 121 -7.59 2.35 -5.80
C GLY A 121 -8.88 3.12 -5.50
N THR A 122 -9.26 4.07 -6.37
CA THR A 122 -10.52 4.81 -6.24
C THR A 122 -11.73 3.89 -6.33
N VAL A 123 -11.74 2.96 -7.30
CA VAL A 123 -12.81 1.97 -7.47
C VAL A 123 -12.95 1.08 -6.23
N PHE A 124 -11.85 0.60 -5.67
CA PHE A 124 -11.88 -0.22 -4.46
C PHE A 124 -12.40 0.53 -3.23
N VAL A 125 -12.07 1.81 -3.08
CA VAL A 125 -12.62 2.63 -1.98
C VAL A 125 -14.13 2.77 -2.11
N PHE A 126 -14.66 3.03 -3.30
CA PHE A 126 -16.10 3.07 -3.54
C PHE A 126 -16.76 1.71 -3.29
N LEU A 127 -16.13 0.62 -3.73
CA LEU A 127 -16.62 -0.73 -3.51
C LEU A 127 -16.76 -1.04 -2.01
N VAL A 128 -15.75 -0.72 -1.19
CA VAL A 128 -15.81 -0.91 0.27
C VAL A 128 -16.96 -0.12 0.89
N VAL A 129 -17.16 1.13 0.47
CA VAL A 129 -18.27 1.98 0.96
C VAL A 129 -19.62 1.39 0.56
N ILE A 130 -19.80 0.99 -0.69
CA ILE A 130 -21.06 0.40 -1.18
C ILE A 130 -21.37 -0.91 -0.44
N LEU A 131 -20.39 -1.82 -0.34
CA LEU A 131 -20.58 -3.10 0.33
C LEU A 131 -20.91 -2.90 1.81
N THR A 132 -20.16 -2.04 2.51
CA THR A 132 -20.41 -1.76 3.95
C THR A 132 -21.78 -1.12 4.15
N SER A 133 -22.14 -0.12 3.34
CA SER A 133 -23.45 0.53 3.38
C SER A 133 -24.60 -0.43 3.07
N SER A 134 -24.39 -1.40 2.15
CA SER A 134 -25.40 -2.43 1.86
C SER A 134 -25.68 -3.32 3.07
N ILE A 135 -24.63 -3.73 3.79
CA ILE A 135 -24.77 -4.55 5.02
C ILE A 135 -25.46 -3.75 6.12
N VAL A 136 -25.05 -2.50 6.34
CA VAL A 136 -25.69 -1.60 7.31
C VAL A 136 -27.16 -1.38 6.93
N GLY A 137 -27.47 -1.12 5.67
CA GLY A 137 -28.83 -0.97 5.18
C GLY A 137 -29.71 -2.20 5.46
N ILE A 138 -29.20 -3.40 5.19
CA ILE A 138 -29.90 -4.66 5.50
C ILE A 138 -30.09 -4.81 7.03
N ALA A 139 -29.08 -4.48 7.83
CA ALA A 139 -29.16 -4.59 9.28
C ALA A 139 -30.24 -3.68 9.88
N TYR A 140 -30.37 -2.42 9.44
CA TYR A 140 -31.38 -1.52 9.99
C TYR A 140 -32.77 -1.69 9.35
N MET A 141 -32.85 -2.02 8.06
CA MET A 141 -34.15 -2.11 7.37
C MET A 141 -34.80 -3.49 7.48
N VAL A 142 -34.01 -4.56 7.61
CA VAL A 142 -34.51 -5.95 7.64
C VAL A 142 -34.34 -6.57 9.02
N LEU A 143 -33.13 -6.53 9.58
CA LEU A 143 -32.86 -7.22 10.85
C LEU A 143 -33.44 -6.50 12.07
N LEU A 144 -33.31 -5.17 12.15
CA LEU A 144 -33.75 -4.42 13.33
C LEU A 144 -35.25 -4.61 13.63
N PRO A 145 -36.20 -4.51 12.66
CA PRO A 145 -37.61 -4.80 12.93
C PRO A 145 -37.84 -6.21 13.47
N LEU A 146 -37.11 -7.21 12.93
CA LEU A 146 -37.21 -8.60 13.36
C LEU A 146 -36.68 -8.79 14.79
N VAL A 147 -35.55 -8.16 15.10
CA VAL A 147 -34.93 -8.19 16.43
C VAL A 147 -35.85 -7.56 17.48
N LEU A 148 -36.48 -6.42 17.16
CA LEU A 148 -37.41 -5.72 18.05
C LEU A 148 -38.66 -6.52 18.39
N TYR A 149 -39.12 -7.37 17.47
CA TYR A 149 -40.32 -8.20 17.69
C TYR A 149 -40.01 -9.52 18.41
N THR A 150 -38.83 -10.09 18.18
CA THR A 150 -38.54 -11.50 18.55
C THR A 150 -37.72 -11.63 19.82
N TYR A 151 -36.83 -10.67 20.12
CA TYR A 151 -35.83 -10.81 21.19
C TYR A 151 -36.22 -10.10 22.47
N SER A 152 -35.62 -10.51 23.59
CA SER A 152 -35.83 -9.85 24.88
C SER A 152 -35.23 -8.42 24.88
N PRO A 153 -35.73 -7.50 25.73
CA PRO A 153 -35.23 -6.12 25.80
C PRO A 153 -33.71 -6.01 26.04
N GLN A 154 -33.12 -6.95 26.79
CA GLN A 154 -31.67 -6.97 27.05
C GLN A 154 -30.87 -7.29 25.78
N TRP A 155 -31.34 -8.25 24.97
CA TRP A 155 -30.71 -8.60 23.71
C TRP A 155 -30.87 -7.49 22.67
N ILE A 156 -32.05 -6.85 22.62
CA ILE A 156 -32.28 -5.67 21.79
C ILE A 156 -31.28 -4.56 22.15
N ALA A 157 -31.16 -4.24 23.44
CA ALA A 157 -30.21 -3.23 23.92
C ALA A 157 -28.77 -3.58 23.54
N TRP A 158 -28.36 -4.85 23.70
CA TRP A 158 -27.05 -5.32 23.28
C TRP A 158 -26.80 -5.12 21.78
N HIS A 159 -27.73 -5.54 20.92
CA HIS A 159 -27.60 -5.39 19.46
C HIS A 159 -27.51 -3.93 19.04
N ILE A 160 -28.30 -3.05 19.66
CA ILE A 160 -28.27 -1.62 19.38
C ILE A 160 -26.94 -1.01 19.85
N CYS A 161 -26.54 -1.24 21.11
CA CYS A 161 -25.32 -0.65 21.66
C CYS A 161 -24.06 -1.15 20.96
N TYR A 162 -23.90 -2.47 20.83
CA TYR A 162 -22.73 -3.07 20.18
C TYR A 162 -22.72 -2.77 18.67
N GLY A 163 -23.86 -2.87 18.00
CA GLY A 163 -23.99 -2.59 16.57
C GLY A 163 -23.63 -1.16 16.21
N ASN A 164 -24.13 -0.17 16.95
CA ASN A 164 -23.76 1.23 16.71
C ASN A 164 -22.29 1.50 17.06
N TRP A 165 -21.78 0.92 18.15
CA TRP A 165 -20.37 1.05 18.52
C TRP A 165 -19.45 0.52 17.42
N ILE A 166 -19.71 -0.69 16.90
CA ILE A 166 -18.85 -1.28 15.87
C ILE A 166 -18.91 -0.48 14.56
N ILE A 167 -20.08 0.03 14.17
CA ILE A 167 -20.24 0.88 12.98
C ILE A 167 -19.43 2.18 13.11
N VAL A 168 -19.52 2.86 14.25
CA VAL A 168 -18.74 4.08 14.52
C VAL A 168 -17.25 3.78 14.45
N MET A 169 -16.79 2.68 15.03
CA MET A 169 -15.38 2.30 15.02
C MET A 169 -14.89 1.96 13.61
N ILE A 170 -15.67 1.22 12.81
CA ILE A 170 -15.34 0.90 11.41
C ILE A 170 -15.25 2.19 10.59
N ALA A 171 -16.28 3.04 10.65
CA ALA A 171 -16.35 4.27 9.87
C ALA A 171 -15.20 5.24 10.22
N PHE A 172 -14.96 5.46 11.51
CA PHE A 172 -13.89 6.35 11.97
C PHE A 172 -12.51 5.88 11.52
N HIS A 173 -12.18 4.59 11.75
CA HIS A 173 -10.86 4.08 11.42
C HIS A 173 -10.64 3.98 9.91
N TYR A 174 -11.67 3.64 9.14
CA TYR A 174 -11.59 3.64 7.67
C TYR A 174 -11.35 5.06 7.14
N TYR A 175 -12.11 6.04 7.62
CA TYR A 175 -11.92 7.45 7.26
C TYR A 175 -10.51 7.94 7.61
N LYS A 176 -10.03 7.64 8.81
CA LYS A 176 -8.68 8.03 9.23
C LYS A 176 -7.60 7.30 8.43
N ALA A 177 -7.76 6.03 8.10
CA ALA A 177 -6.79 5.28 7.30
C ALA A 177 -6.67 5.82 5.86
N THR A 178 -7.81 6.17 5.25
CA THR A 178 -7.85 6.73 3.88
C THR A 178 -7.35 8.17 3.82
N LYS A 179 -7.73 9.03 4.78
CA LYS A 179 -7.46 10.48 4.71
C LYS A 179 -6.20 10.95 5.44
N THR A 180 -5.70 10.19 6.42
CA THR A 180 -4.48 10.58 7.12
C THR A 180 -3.27 10.31 6.21
N SER A 181 -2.44 11.34 5.98
CA SER A 181 -1.18 11.18 5.28
C SER A 181 -0.31 10.15 6.02
N PRO A 182 0.31 9.17 5.33
CA PRO A 182 1.17 8.17 5.96
C PRO A 182 2.49 8.75 6.49
N GLY A 183 2.83 9.98 6.09
CA GLY A 183 4.09 10.65 6.41
C GLY A 183 5.12 10.52 5.29
N SER A 184 5.83 11.62 5.05
CA SER A 184 6.95 11.71 4.11
C SER A 184 8.14 12.38 4.78
N PRO A 185 9.38 12.03 4.42
CA PRO A 185 10.56 12.76 4.86
C PRO A 185 10.46 14.25 4.46
N PRO A 186 10.99 15.18 5.27
CA PRO A 186 11.07 16.59 4.90
C PRO A 186 11.94 16.75 3.65
N THR A 187 11.55 17.69 2.78
CA THR A 187 12.28 18.04 1.55
C THR A 187 13.50 18.93 1.84
N GLU A 188 13.45 19.68 2.93
CA GLU A 188 14.56 20.51 3.37
C GLU A 188 15.64 19.69 4.07
N LYS A 189 16.86 20.21 4.03
CA LYS A 189 18.02 19.57 4.63
C LYS A 189 17.84 19.56 6.15
N ASN A 190 17.55 18.39 6.70
CA ASN A 190 17.42 18.17 8.13
C ASN A 190 18.56 17.26 8.58
N ASP A 191 19.10 17.49 9.79
CA ASP A 191 20.20 16.70 10.38
C ASP A 191 19.74 15.30 10.86
N ALA A 192 18.59 14.85 10.38
CA ALA A 192 18.04 13.54 10.70
C ALA A 192 18.96 12.43 10.16
N PRO A 193 19.25 11.39 10.97
CA PRO A 193 20.06 10.26 10.55
C PRO A 193 19.39 9.52 9.39
N PHE A 194 20.14 9.26 8.31
CA PHE A 194 19.67 8.51 7.15
C PHE A 194 20.47 7.23 6.95
N VAL A 195 19.78 6.18 6.48
CA VAL A 195 20.39 4.85 6.27
C VAL A 195 20.81 4.63 4.81
N SER A 196 20.19 5.33 3.88
CA SER A 196 20.46 5.23 2.44
C SER A 196 19.89 6.45 1.70
N VAL A 197 20.14 6.57 0.40
CA VAL A 197 19.54 7.60 -0.46
C VAL A 197 18.48 6.96 -1.36
N CYS A 198 17.35 7.64 -1.56
CA CYS A 198 16.36 7.24 -2.53
C CYS A 198 16.85 7.50 -3.96
N LYS A 199 16.99 6.47 -4.78
CA LYS A 199 17.37 6.61 -6.20
C LYS A 199 16.32 7.39 -7.02
N LYS A 200 15.03 7.28 -6.68
CA LYS A 200 13.93 7.95 -7.40
C LYS A 200 13.70 9.39 -6.93
N CYS A 201 13.67 9.62 -5.62
CA CYS A 201 13.46 10.96 -5.06
C CYS A 201 14.74 11.80 -4.95
N ILE A 202 15.92 11.18 -5.00
CA ILE A 202 17.22 11.83 -4.75
C ILE A 202 17.24 12.54 -3.39
N MET A 203 16.68 11.88 -2.36
CA MET A 203 16.64 12.39 -0.99
C MET A 203 17.17 11.34 0.00
N PRO A 204 17.81 11.76 1.10
CA PRO A 204 18.16 10.89 2.20
C PRO A 204 16.92 10.16 2.73
N LYS A 205 17.04 8.85 2.97
CA LYS A 205 16.00 8.01 3.57
C LYS A 205 16.28 7.84 5.06
N PRO A 206 15.44 8.41 5.94
CA PRO A 206 15.44 8.05 7.35
C PRO A 206 15.25 6.54 7.51
N SER A 207 15.65 5.99 8.66
CA SER A 207 15.43 4.56 8.94
C SER A 207 13.95 4.17 8.80
N ARG A 208 13.70 2.94 8.33
CA ARG A 208 12.35 2.38 8.07
C ARG A 208 11.56 3.09 6.96
N THR A 209 12.18 4.00 6.21
CA THR A 209 11.53 4.72 5.09
C THR A 209 11.75 3.98 3.77
N HIS A 210 10.68 3.79 3.01
CA HIS A 210 10.73 3.18 1.68
C HIS A 210 10.02 4.04 0.63
N HIS A 211 10.46 3.94 -0.62
CA HIS A 211 9.81 4.65 -1.72
C HIS A 211 8.68 3.80 -2.28
N CYS A 212 7.49 4.39 -2.40
CA CYS A 212 6.37 3.76 -3.07
C CYS A 212 6.25 4.31 -4.50
N GLY A 213 6.33 3.45 -5.52
CA GLY A 213 6.16 3.83 -6.92
C GLY A 213 4.75 4.38 -7.20
N ILE A 214 3.73 3.72 -6.64
CA ILE A 214 2.32 4.13 -6.77
C ILE A 214 2.06 5.48 -6.08
N CYS A 215 2.65 5.76 -4.91
CA CYS A 215 2.51 7.09 -4.27
C CYS A 215 3.50 8.12 -4.85
N ASN A 216 4.48 7.67 -5.66
CA ASN A 216 5.64 8.41 -6.18
C ASN A 216 6.38 9.26 -5.14
N ARG A 217 6.55 8.74 -3.92
CA ARG A 217 7.25 9.43 -2.82
C ARG A 217 7.78 8.45 -1.78
N CYS A 218 8.74 8.90 -0.98
CA CYS A 218 9.19 8.18 0.21
C CYS A 218 8.14 8.27 1.33
N ILE A 219 7.85 7.12 1.96
CA ILE A 219 6.87 6.96 3.03
C ILE A 219 7.59 6.56 4.31
N LEU A 220 7.35 7.30 5.40
CA LEU A 220 7.93 7.01 6.72
C LEU A 220 7.34 5.71 7.28
N LYS A 221 8.17 4.85 7.86
CA LYS A 221 7.79 3.53 8.39
C LYS A 221 6.84 2.77 7.46
N MET A 222 7.18 2.73 6.17
CA MET A 222 6.29 2.17 5.14
C MET A 222 5.98 0.70 5.43
N ASP A 223 4.71 0.35 5.40
CA ASP A 223 4.26 -1.04 5.46
C ASP A 223 3.94 -1.57 4.07
N HIS A 224 2.96 -0.97 3.40
CA HIS A 224 2.58 -1.30 2.03
C HIS A 224 1.76 -0.17 1.41
N HIS A 225 1.53 -0.24 0.10
CA HIS A 225 0.49 0.55 -0.56
C HIS A 225 -0.80 -0.27 -0.58
N CYS A 226 -1.91 0.30 -0.10
CA CYS A 226 -3.18 -0.39 0.00
C CYS A 226 -4.18 0.19 -1.01
N PRO A 227 -4.54 -0.53 -2.09
CA PRO A 227 -5.55 -0.09 -3.04
C PRO A 227 -6.91 0.15 -2.39
N TRP A 228 -7.27 -0.66 -1.39
CA TRP A 228 -8.53 -0.53 -0.64
C TRP A 228 -8.65 0.75 0.20
N LEU A 229 -7.53 1.43 0.45
CA LEU A 229 -7.53 2.75 1.09
C LEU A 229 -7.30 3.89 0.10
N ASN A 230 -6.94 3.57 -1.14
CA ASN A 230 -6.30 4.49 -2.09
C ASN A 230 -5.20 5.33 -1.43
N ASN A 231 -4.42 4.70 -0.54
CA ASN A 231 -3.41 5.38 0.26
C ASN A 231 -2.29 4.40 0.66
N CYS A 232 -1.09 4.94 0.85
CA CYS A 232 0.01 4.20 1.44
C CYS A 232 -0.25 4.01 2.96
N VAL A 233 0.13 2.86 3.51
CA VAL A 233 0.13 2.60 4.96
C VAL A 233 1.55 2.84 5.48
N GLY A 234 1.70 3.80 6.39
CA GLY A 234 2.98 4.24 6.95
C GLY A 234 2.82 4.77 8.37
N HIS A 235 3.83 5.47 8.89
CA HIS A 235 3.96 5.83 10.31
C HIS A 235 2.68 6.42 10.93
N PHE A 236 2.08 7.44 10.29
CA PHE A 236 0.97 8.18 10.89
C PHE A 236 -0.41 7.55 10.70
N ASN A 237 -0.57 6.58 9.79
CA ASN A 237 -1.86 5.95 9.52
C ASN A 237 -1.92 4.43 9.74
N HIS A 238 -0.79 3.77 10.03
CA HIS A 238 -0.74 2.32 10.24
C HIS A 238 -1.69 1.85 11.35
N ARG A 239 -1.78 2.58 12.47
CA ARG A 239 -2.73 2.24 13.54
C ARG A 239 -4.18 2.27 13.06
N TYR A 240 -4.56 3.28 12.28
CA TYR A 240 -5.93 3.38 11.76
C TYR A 240 -6.26 2.24 10.80
N PHE A 241 -5.34 1.88 9.93
CA PHE A 241 -5.49 0.71 9.05
C PHE A 241 -5.69 -0.59 9.84
N PHE A 242 -4.84 -0.83 10.84
CA PHE A 242 -4.93 -2.02 11.68
C PHE A 242 -6.26 -2.08 12.43
N SER A 243 -6.64 -0.99 13.10
CA SER A 243 -7.90 -0.90 13.84
C SER A 243 -9.11 -1.06 12.92
N TYR A 244 -9.08 -0.50 11.71
CA TYR A 244 -10.12 -0.73 10.70
C TYR A 244 -10.28 -2.22 10.39
N CYS A 245 -9.18 -2.93 10.11
CA CYS A 245 -9.21 -4.37 9.83
C CYS A 245 -9.78 -5.16 11.02
N LEU A 246 -9.35 -4.82 12.25
CA LEU A 246 -9.82 -5.44 13.47
C LEU A 246 -11.34 -5.25 13.68
N PHE A 247 -11.82 -4.01 13.68
CA PHE A 247 -13.24 -3.72 13.92
C PHE A 247 -14.14 -4.21 12.79
N MET A 248 -13.68 -4.16 11.53
CA MET A 248 -14.41 -4.76 10.41
C MET A 248 -14.49 -6.29 10.53
N THR A 249 -13.41 -6.95 10.94
CA THR A 249 -13.40 -8.40 11.21
C THR A 249 -14.38 -8.75 12.34
N LEU A 250 -14.34 -8.01 13.45
CA LEU A 250 -15.26 -8.20 14.58
C LEU A 250 -16.71 -7.98 14.15
N GLY A 251 -17.01 -6.94 13.39
CA GLY A 251 -18.34 -6.68 12.84
C GLY A 251 -18.83 -7.78 11.90
N CYS A 252 -17.97 -8.28 11.02
CA CYS A 252 -18.28 -9.39 10.12
C CYS A 252 -18.61 -10.67 10.87
N PHE A 253 -17.78 -11.06 11.85
CA PHE A 253 -18.05 -12.25 12.67
C PHE A 253 -19.29 -12.07 13.54
N TYR A 254 -19.52 -10.87 14.08
CA TYR A 254 -20.73 -10.58 14.83
C TYR A 254 -21.99 -10.77 13.98
N CYS A 255 -22.01 -10.24 12.75
CA CYS A 255 -23.12 -10.42 11.81
C CYS A 255 -23.30 -11.90 11.42
N THR A 256 -22.19 -12.61 11.17
CA THR A 256 -22.21 -14.03 10.80
C THR A 256 -22.78 -14.91 11.91
N ILE A 257 -22.33 -14.70 13.15
CA ILE A 257 -22.76 -15.48 14.32
C ILE A 257 -24.22 -15.16 14.66
N SER A 258 -24.55 -13.86 14.77
CA SER A 258 -25.91 -13.43 15.14
C SER A 258 -26.94 -13.77 14.05
N GLY A 259 -26.54 -13.70 12.78
CA GLY A 259 -27.40 -13.97 11.63
C GLY A 259 -27.48 -15.44 11.22
N ARG A 260 -26.79 -16.37 11.89
CA ARG A 260 -26.71 -17.79 11.47
C ARG A 260 -28.09 -18.46 11.37
N ASN A 261 -28.95 -18.29 12.37
CA ASN A 261 -30.26 -18.96 12.36
C ASN A 261 -31.15 -18.37 11.27
N LEU A 262 -31.15 -17.04 11.13
CA LEU A 262 -31.88 -16.33 10.07
C LEU A 262 -31.42 -16.75 8.67
N PHE A 263 -30.13 -17.00 8.50
CA PHE A 263 -29.59 -17.54 7.25
C PHE A 263 -30.14 -18.94 6.96
N LEU A 264 -30.14 -19.84 7.94
CA LEU A 264 -30.68 -21.20 7.75
C LEU A 264 -32.16 -21.16 7.38
N ASP A 265 -32.95 -20.32 8.06
CA ASP A 265 -34.39 -20.16 7.78
C ASP A 265 -34.62 -19.58 6.38
N ALA A 266 -33.89 -18.51 6.03
CA ALA A 266 -33.99 -17.87 4.71
C ALA A 266 -33.52 -18.80 3.58
N TYR A 267 -32.48 -19.62 3.82
CA TYR A 267 -31.95 -20.58 2.86
C TYR A 267 -32.91 -21.74 2.63
N ASN A 268 -33.45 -22.32 3.70
CA ASN A 268 -34.45 -23.39 3.60
C ASN A 268 -35.72 -22.89 2.88
N ALA A 269 -36.18 -21.68 3.19
CA ALA A 269 -37.27 -21.05 2.46
C ALA A 269 -36.93 -20.88 0.98
N HIS A 270 -35.72 -20.43 0.66
CA HIS A 270 -35.27 -20.26 -0.73
C HIS A 270 -35.25 -21.57 -1.53
N GLU A 271 -34.71 -22.65 -0.97
CA GLU A 271 -34.69 -23.96 -1.63
C GLU A 271 -36.10 -24.50 -1.86
N HIS A 272 -37.00 -24.39 -0.87
CA HIS A 272 -38.41 -24.77 -1.03
C HIS A 272 -39.09 -24.04 -2.21
N PHE A 273 -38.82 -22.74 -2.39
CA PHE A 273 -39.36 -21.99 -3.53
C PHE A 273 -38.77 -22.43 -4.86
N LYS A 274 -37.48 -22.76 -4.91
CA LYS A 274 -36.82 -23.26 -6.11
C LYS A 274 -37.44 -24.58 -6.58
N HIS A 275 -37.79 -25.46 -5.64
CA HIS A 275 -38.52 -26.70 -5.94
C HIS A 275 -39.91 -26.41 -6.52
N LEU A 276 -40.70 -25.55 -5.88
CA LEU A 276 -42.04 -25.18 -6.38
C LEU A 276 -42.02 -24.54 -7.78
N ASP A 277 -41.02 -23.73 -8.08
CA ASP A 277 -40.90 -23.12 -9.42
C ASP A 277 -40.43 -24.14 -10.48
N THR A 278 -39.70 -25.18 -10.06
CA THR A 278 -39.28 -26.29 -10.94
C THR A 278 -40.43 -27.25 -11.25
N GLU A 279 -41.34 -27.45 -10.30
CA GLU A 279 -42.48 -28.37 -10.43
C GLU A 279 -43.66 -27.80 -11.23
N LYS A 280 -43.68 -26.50 -11.55
CA LYS A 280 -44.74 -25.92 -12.40
C LYS A 280 -44.66 -26.50 -13.82
N PRO A 281 -45.63 -27.33 -14.27
CA PRO A 281 -45.60 -27.86 -15.62
C PRO A 281 -45.76 -26.72 -16.63
N GLY A 282 -44.90 -26.70 -17.66
CA GLY A 282 -45.07 -25.77 -18.78
C GLY A 282 -46.40 -26.02 -19.47
N VAL A 283 -47.10 -24.97 -19.87
CA VAL A 283 -48.36 -25.10 -20.62
C VAL A 283 -48.01 -25.53 -22.04
N PRO A 284 -48.52 -26.68 -22.54
CA PRO A 284 -48.34 -27.06 -23.93
C PRO A 284 -49.13 -26.10 -24.82
N VAL A 285 -48.47 -25.45 -25.78
CA VAL A 285 -49.15 -24.62 -26.78
C VAL A 285 -49.35 -25.44 -28.05
N THR A 286 -50.61 -25.74 -28.33
CA THR A 286 -51.05 -26.40 -29.55
C THR A 286 -51.33 -25.34 -30.62
N GLY A 287 -50.75 -25.48 -31.80
CA GLY A 287 -51.12 -24.64 -32.95
C GLY A 287 -52.53 -24.98 -33.44
N ASP A 288 -53.13 -24.12 -34.28
CA ASP A 288 -54.50 -24.25 -34.82
C ASP A 288 -54.80 -25.59 -35.54
N LEU A 289 -53.79 -26.42 -35.78
CA LEU A 289 -53.91 -27.77 -36.37
C LEU A 289 -53.70 -28.92 -35.35
N GLY A 290 -53.65 -28.63 -34.05
CA GLY A 290 -53.44 -29.63 -32.99
C GLY A 290 -51.99 -30.11 -32.82
N LEU A 291 -51.02 -29.52 -33.53
CA LEU A 291 -49.60 -29.88 -33.41
C LEU A 291 -48.96 -29.15 -32.23
N LEU A 292 -48.17 -29.87 -31.41
CA LEU A 292 -47.44 -29.32 -30.27
C LEU A 292 -46.24 -28.48 -30.77
N VAL A 293 -46.34 -27.15 -30.71
CA VAL A 293 -45.33 -26.24 -31.27
C VAL A 293 -44.25 -25.83 -30.24
N GLY A 294 -44.52 -25.99 -28.95
CA GLY A 294 -43.53 -25.76 -27.89
C GLY A 294 -44.14 -25.60 -26.50
N LEU A 295 -43.27 -25.53 -25.48
CA LEU A 295 -43.63 -25.18 -24.11
C LEU A 295 -43.40 -23.67 -23.91
N LEU A 296 -44.47 -22.90 -23.67
CA LEU A 296 -44.32 -21.48 -23.31
C LEU A 296 -44.01 -21.36 -21.81
N PRO A 297 -43.12 -20.44 -21.37
CA PRO A 297 -43.01 -20.07 -19.97
C PRO A 297 -44.37 -19.51 -19.52
N SER A 298 -44.94 -20.07 -18.44
CA SER A 298 -46.27 -19.71 -17.94
C SER A 298 -46.34 -18.26 -17.47
N GLY A 299 -46.62 -17.35 -18.39
CA GLY A 299 -47.09 -16.00 -18.14
C GLY A 299 -48.34 -15.76 -18.97
N GLN A 300 -49.48 -15.59 -18.30
CA GLN A 300 -50.80 -15.24 -18.85
C GLN A 300 -51.68 -16.40 -19.36
N THR A 301 -52.30 -17.16 -18.46
CA THR A 301 -53.67 -17.64 -18.70
C THR A 301 -54.51 -17.46 -17.44
N ASN A 302 -55.69 -16.84 -17.60
CA ASN A 302 -56.72 -16.53 -16.60
C ASN A 302 -57.27 -17.77 -15.85
N ARG A 303 -56.48 -18.37 -14.96
CA ARG A 303 -57.00 -19.20 -13.87
C ARG A 303 -56.56 -18.59 -12.55
N GLN A 304 -57.52 -18.40 -11.65
CA GLN A 304 -57.29 -18.08 -10.25
C GLN A 304 -56.42 -19.17 -9.61
N THR A 305 -55.10 -19.09 -9.80
CA THR A 305 -54.17 -19.71 -8.87
C THR A 305 -54.34 -19.01 -7.52
N PRO A 306 -54.39 -19.74 -6.39
CA PRO A 306 -54.26 -19.10 -5.09
C PRO A 306 -53.02 -18.22 -5.15
N ALA A 307 -53.13 -16.95 -4.72
CA ALA A 307 -51.98 -16.07 -4.64
C ALA A 307 -50.85 -16.81 -3.92
N PRO A 308 -49.58 -16.68 -4.36
CA PRO A 308 -48.49 -17.30 -3.63
C PRO A 308 -48.61 -16.90 -2.17
N VAL A 309 -48.52 -17.88 -1.26
CA VAL A 309 -48.63 -17.71 0.20
C VAL A 309 -47.59 -16.71 0.73
N TYR A 310 -46.60 -16.32 -0.09
CA TYR A 310 -45.49 -15.44 0.22
C TYR A 310 -45.33 -14.29 -0.80
N SER A 311 -45.10 -13.07 -0.30
CA SER A 311 -44.99 -11.83 -1.06
C SER A 311 -43.63 -11.67 -1.76
N LEU A 312 -43.56 -10.84 -2.82
CA LEU A 312 -42.28 -10.41 -3.44
C LEU A 312 -41.32 -9.82 -2.38
N LYS A 313 -41.88 -9.12 -1.39
CA LYS A 313 -41.15 -8.57 -0.26
C LYS A 313 -40.40 -9.67 0.51
N ASP A 314 -41.04 -10.81 0.73
CA ASP A 314 -40.46 -11.91 1.50
C ASP A 314 -39.33 -12.59 0.73
N LYS A 315 -39.49 -12.73 -0.60
CA LYS A 315 -38.39 -13.20 -1.48
C LYS A 315 -37.19 -12.27 -1.42
N MET A 316 -37.40 -10.95 -1.41
CA MET A 316 -36.33 -9.96 -1.30
C MET A 316 -35.65 -10.00 0.08
N VAL A 317 -36.42 -10.17 1.16
CA VAL A 317 -35.91 -10.31 2.53
C VAL A 317 -35.00 -11.54 2.64
N ASN A 318 -35.46 -12.70 2.21
CA ASN A 318 -34.68 -13.95 2.28
C ASN A 318 -33.37 -13.84 1.48
N LYS A 319 -33.43 -13.31 0.25
CA LYS A 319 -32.23 -13.07 -0.57
C LYS A 319 -31.26 -12.08 0.08
N SER A 320 -31.76 -11.04 0.73
CA SER A 320 -30.93 -10.04 1.43
C SER A 320 -30.21 -10.64 2.64
N ILE A 321 -30.90 -11.47 3.44
CA ILE A 321 -30.32 -12.18 4.58
C ILE A 321 -29.21 -13.13 4.10
N ILE A 322 -29.47 -13.91 3.04
CA ILE A 322 -28.48 -14.80 2.43
C ILE A 322 -27.25 -14.02 1.96
N TYR A 323 -27.45 -12.94 1.18
CA TYR A 323 -26.38 -12.08 0.71
C TYR A 323 -25.52 -11.53 1.85
N MET A 324 -26.15 -10.98 2.88
CA MET A 324 -25.45 -10.42 4.03
C MET A 324 -24.62 -11.48 4.76
N TRP A 325 -25.20 -12.65 5.05
CA TRP A 325 -24.50 -13.72 5.77
C TRP A 325 -23.30 -14.25 4.97
N VAL A 326 -23.47 -14.50 3.67
CA VAL A 326 -22.39 -14.95 2.78
C VAL A 326 -21.28 -13.91 2.72
N LEU A 327 -21.61 -12.64 2.43
CA LEU A 327 -20.62 -11.58 2.30
C LEU A 327 -19.84 -11.36 3.59
N THR A 328 -20.53 -11.27 4.74
CA THR A 328 -19.88 -11.06 6.03
C THR A 328 -19.03 -12.25 6.46
N SER A 329 -19.45 -13.48 6.17
CA SER A 329 -18.65 -14.68 6.45
C SER A 329 -17.35 -14.71 5.63
N THR A 330 -17.45 -14.48 4.31
CA THR A 330 -16.27 -14.54 3.43
C THR A 330 -15.30 -13.40 3.71
N VAL A 331 -15.81 -12.17 3.86
CA VAL A 331 -14.97 -11.01 4.18
C VAL A 331 -14.38 -11.14 5.57
N GLY A 332 -15.15 -11.62 6.56
CA GLY A 332 -14.66 -11.84 7.92
C GLY A 332 -13.49 -12.82 7.99
N LEU A 333 -13.54 -13.93 7.23
CA LEU A 333 -12.43 -14.89 7.16
C LEU A 333 -11.19 -14.29 6.48
N ALA A 334 -11.35 -13.67 5.32
CA ALA A 334 -10.23 -13.10 4.57
C ALA A 334 -9.56 -11.95 5.35
N LEU A 335 -10.35 -11.03 5.89
CA LEU A 335 -9.85 -9.90 6.66
C LEU A 335 -9.33 -10.32 8.04
N GLY A 336 -9.92 -11.37 8.64
CA GLY A 336 -9.43 -11.96 9.89
C GLY A 336 -8.03 -12.53 9.74
N ALA A 337 -7.76 -13.27 8.66
CA ALA A 337 -6.41 -13.75 8.35
C ALA A 337 -5.41 -12.60 8.18
N LEU A 338 -5.80 -11.54 7.48
CA LEU A 338 -4.98 -10.33 7.34
C LEU A 338 -4.72 -9.63 8.69
N THR A 339 -5.75 -9.54 9.54
CA THR A 339 -5.65 -8.92 10.87
C THR A 339 -4.70 -9.71 11.78
N ILE A 340 -4.81 -11.04 11.78
CA ILE A 340 -3.91 -11.92 12.53
C ILE A 340 -2.47 -11.75 12.03
N TRP A 341 -2.28 -11.71 10.71
CA TRP A 341 -0.98 -11.49 10.11
C TRP A 341 -0.32 -10.19 10.59
N HIS A 342 -1.02 -9.06 10.47
CA HIS A 342 -0.51 -7.77 10.93
C HIS A 342 -0.27 -7.78 12.44
N THR A 343 -1.11 -8.46 13.22
CA THR A 343 -0.89 -8.62 14.67
C THR A 343 0.45 -9.31 14.97
N VAL A 344 0.80 -10.34 14.21
CA VAL A 344 2.10 -11.02 14.31
C VAL A 344 3.25 -10.08 13.96
N LEU A 345 3.14 -9.30 12.87
CA LEU A 345 4.16 -8.32 12.47
C LEU A 345 4.39 -7.26 13.54
N ILE A 346 3.31 -6.64 14.01
CA ILE A 346 3.32 -5.61 15.04
C ILE A 346 3.92 -6.18 16.32
N SER A 347 3.56 -7.40 16.72
CA SER A 347 4.11 -8.06 17.92
C SER A 347 5.62 -8.30 17.82
N ARG A 348 6.21 -8.33 16.62
CA ARG A 348 7.65 -8.46 16.38
C ARG A 348 8.35 -7.13 16.13
N GLY A 349 7.61 -6.01 16.17
CA GLY A 349 8.13 -4.68 15.86
C GLY A 349 8.46 -4.46 14.38
N GLU A 350 7.95 -5.31 13.48
CA GLU A 350 8.25 -5.32 12.04
C GLU A 350 7.08 -4.71 11.22
N THR A 351 7.41 -4.04 10.13
CA THR A 351 6.48 -3.83 9.00
C THR A 351 6.50 -5.01 8.03
N SER A 352 5.55 -5.06 7.10
CA SER A 352 5.50 -6.07 6.03
C SER A 352 6.79 -6.08 5.19
N ILE A 353 7.32 -4.90 4.87
CA ILE A 353 8.60 -4.75 4.17
C ILE A 353 9.74 -5.28 5.04
N GLU A 354 9.82 -4.83 6.30
CA GLU A 354 10.88 -5.23 7.22
C GLU A 354 10.92 -6.73 7.49
N ARG A 355 9.77 -7.41 7.54
CA ARG A 355 9.75 -8.87 7.65
C ARG A 355 10.56 -9.55 6.55
N HIS A 356 10.47 -9.05 5.32
CA HIS A 356 11.24 -9.59 4.20
C HIS A 356 12.73 -9.26 4.32
N LEU A 357 13.07 -8.01 4.64
CA LEU A 357 14.46 -7.60 4.86
C LEU A 357 15.09 -8.39 6.01
N ASN A 358 14.43 -8.44 7.17
CA ASN A 358 14.88 -9.17 8.34
C ASN A 358 14.99 -10.67 8.07
N SER A 359 14.12 -11.23 7.23
CA SER A 359 14.24 -12.65 6.83
C SER A 359 15.47 -12.91 5.97
N LYS A 360 15.84 -12.00 5.07
CA LYS A 360 17.09 -12.10 4.29
C LYS A 360 18.30 -11.93 5.21
N GLU A 361 18.23 -10.97 6.12
CA GLU A 361 19.31 -10.66 7.06
C GLU A 361 19.55 -11.79 8.07
N ARG A 362 18.48 -12.42 8.59
CA ARG A 362 18.57 -13.64 9.40
C ARG A 362 19.36 -14.73 8.69
N LYS A 363 19.06 -14.98 7.41
CA LYS A 363 19.78 -15.98 6.60
C LYS A 363 21.25 -15.59 6.38
N ARG A 364 21.53 -14.31 6.14
CA ARG A 364 22.90 -13.79 5.97
C ARG A 364 23.73 -13.95 7.25
N MET A 365 23.21 -13.50 8.39
CA MET A 365 23.91 -13.60 9.68
C MET A 365 24.09 -15.05 10.14
N ALA A 366 23.11 -15.93 9.88
CA ALA A 366 23.23 -17.35 10.20
C ALA A 366 24.41 -18.02 9.47
N LYS A 367 24.70 -17.63 8.21
CA LYS A 367 25.89 -18.11 7.48
C LYS A 367 27.21 -17.65 8.12
N GLU A 368 27.21 -16.52 8.82
CA GLU A 368 28.34 -16.00 9.57
C GLU A 368 28.40 -16.53 11.02
N GLY A 369 27.52 -17.47 11.40
CA GLY A 369 27.41 -17.96 12.78
C GLY A 369 26.86 -16.93 13.78
N LYS A 370 26.24 -15.84 13.30
CA LYS A 370 25.68 -14.76 14.12
C LYS A 370 24.16 -14.86 14.20
N ILE A 371 23.61 -14.45 15.35
CA ILE A 371 22.17 -14.37 15.56
C ILE A 371 21.69 -12.96 15.26
N TYR A 372 20.79 -12.83 14.28
CA TYR A 372 20.13 -11.55 14.00
C TYR A 372 19.11 -11.22 15.09
N ARG A 373 19.16 -9.99 15.60
CA ARG A 373 18.18 -9.43 16.54
C ARG A 373 17.54 -8.20 15.92
N ASN A 374 16.22 -8.17 15.85
CA ASN A 374 15.49 -7.00 15.37
C ASN A 374 15.70 -5.82 16.35
N PRO A 375 16.30 -4.70 15.94
CA PRO A 375 16.53 -3.55 16.82
C PRO A 375 15.24 -2.87 17.28
N PHE A 376 14.11 -3.11 16.61
CA PHE A 376 12.80 -2.52 16.92
C PHE A 376 11.85 -3.48 17.65
N ASP A 377 12.35 -4.65 18.10
CA ASP A 377 11.57 -5.59 18.91
C ASP A 377 11.80 -5.35 20.40
N TYR A 378 10.80 -4.77 21.06
CA TYR A 378 10.77 -4.48 22.50
C TYR A 378 9.96 -5.52 23.30
N GLY A 379 9.58 -6.63 22.67
CA GLY A 379 8.71 -7.67 23.24
C GLY A 379 7.26 -7.55 22.77
N ARG A 380 6.58 -8.69 22.66
CA ARG A 380 5.27 -8.81 21.98
C ARG A 380 4.21 -7.81 22.45
N LEU A 381 4.00 -7.72 23.77
CA LEU A 381 3.02 -6.81 24.36
C LEU A 381 3.47 -5.35 24.30
N ASN A 382 4.76 -5.08 24.49
CA ASN A 382 5.29 -3.72 24.44
C ASN A 382 5.21 -3.14 23.03
N ASN A 383 5.50 -3.94 22.01
CA ASN A 383 5.35 -3.52 20.61
C ASN A 383 3.90 -3.17 20.29
N LEU A 384 2.94 -3.96 20.77
CA LEU A 384 1.51 -3.67 20.64
C LEU A 384 1.11 -2.39 21.39
N LYS A 385 1.57 -2.22 22.64
CA LYS A 385 1.32 -1.01 23.43
C LYS A 385 1.87 0.24 22.73
N ILE A 386 3.12 0.21 22.26
CA ILE A 386 3.74 1.32 21.53
C ILE A 386 2.97 1.61 20.23
N PHE A 387 2.59 0.58 19.48
CA PHE A 387 1.84 0.72 18.23
C PHE A 387 0.44 1.32 18.43
N LEU A 388 -0.28 0.87 19.45
CA LEU A 388 -1.61 1.39 19.80
C LEU A 388 -1.55 2.71 20.59
N GLY A 389 -0.36 3.16 21.00
CA GLY A 389 -0.20 4.34 21.84
C GLY A 389 -0.72 4.14 23.27
N VAL A 390 -0.64 2.93 23.83
CA VAL A 390 -1.11 2.63 25.18
C VAL A 390 0.04 2.77 26.18
N GLU A 391 -0.03 3.81 27.01
CA GLU A 391 0.94 4.09 28.08
C GLU A 391 0.36 3.84 29.48
N LYS A 392 -0.95 4.06 29.65
CA LYS A 392 -1.70 3.90 30.90
C LYS A 392 -2.88 2.95 30.69
N ARG A 393 -3.40 2.34 31.76
CA ARG A 393 -4.57 1.44 31.67
C ARG A 393 -5.81 2.12 31.07
N SER A 394 -6.04 3.40 31.38
CA SER A 394 -7.16 4.17 30.81
C SER A 394 -7.08 4.37 29.30
N HIS A 395 -5.87 4.27 28.70
CA HIS A 395 -5.69 4.42 27.26
C HIS A 395 -6.29 3.24 26.48
N TRP A 396 -6.47 2.06 27.08
CA TRP A 396 -7.23 1.00 26.41
C TRP A 396 -8.64 1.45 26.05
N LEU A 397 -9.30 2.19 26.95
CA LEU A 397 -10.62 2.74 26.66
C LEU A 397 -10.52 3.93 25.68
N THR A 398 -9.72 4.94 26.01
CA THR A 398 -9.74 6.23 25.28
C THR A 398 -8.99 6.23 23.95
N ARG A 399 -8.07 5.28 23.73
CA ARG A 399 -7.22 5.18 22.54
C ARG A 399 -7.51 3.96 21.66
N VAL A 400 -8.10 2.89 22.22
CA VAL A 400 -8.37 1.64 21.49
C VAL A 400 -9.87 1.37 21.32
N LEU A 401 -10.67 1.46 22.39
CA LEU A 401 -12.11 1.14 22.33
C LEU A 401 -12.99 2.32 21.89
N LEU A 402 -12.48 3.54 21.95
CA LEU A 402 -13.16 4.74 21.47
C LEU A 402 -12.45 5.34 20.25
N PRO A 403 -13.18 6.05 19.37
CA PRO A 403 -12.58 6.79 18.27
C PRO A 403 -11.50 7.76 18.77
N SER A 404 -10.26 7.57 18.31
CA SER A 404 -9.13 8.33 18.84
C SER A 404 -8.17 8.78 17.74
N GLY A 405 -8.05 10.10 17.57
CA GLY A 405 -7.20 10.75 16.57
C GLY A 405 -5.74 10.95 16.99
N HIS A 406 -5.31 10.41 18.13
CA HIS A 406 -3.98 10.67 18.68
C HIS A 406 -2.84 10.24 17.75
N ALA A 407 -1.73 10.97 17.72
CA ALA A 407 -0.57 10.65 16.90
C ALA A 407 0.13 9.35 17.38
N PRO A 408 0.83 8.63 16.49
CA PRO A 408 1.76 7.57 16.92
C PRO A 408 2.90 8.15 17.75
N CYS A 409 3.62 7.29 18.48
CA CYS A 409 4.82 7.73 19.20
C CYS A 409 5.97 8.02 18.23
N GLY A 410 6.64 9.16 18.43
CA GLY A 410 7.75 9.61 17.60
C GLY A 410 7.34 10.27 16.28
N ASP A 411 8.31 10.88 15.60
CA ASP A 411 8.15 11.59 14.33
C ASP A 411 8.24 10.69 13.09
N GLY A 412 8.74 9.46 13.26
CA GLY A 412 8.99 8.50 12.18
C GLY A 412 10.28 8.76 11.39
N LEU A 413 11.02 9.81 11.74
CA LEU A 413 12.34 10.14 11.21
C LEU A 413 13.43 9.49 12.06
N THR A 414 13.26 9.61 13.37
CA THR A 414 14.16 9.06 14.39
C THR A 414 13.46 7.95 15.17
N TRP A 415 14.24 6.97 15.56
CA TRP A 415 13.76 5.83 16.33
C TRP A 415 14.68 5.68 17.52
N ASP A 416 14.27 6.24 18.65
CA ASP A 416 14.96 5.98 19.89
C ASP A 416 14.96 4.47 20.13
N LYS A 417 16.09 3.94 20.59
CA LYS A 417 16.02 2.72 21.39
C LYS A 417 15.22 3.12 22.61
N PHE A 418 13.90 2.92 22.59
CA PHE A 418 13.05 3.20 23.73
C PHE A 418 13.79 2.63 24.94
N PRO A 419 14.27 3.47 25.87
CA PRO A 419 14.62 2.94 27.16
C PRO A 419 13.28 2.39 27.61
N VAL A 420 13.19 1.07 27.76
CA VAL A 420 12.04 0.43 28.36
C VAL A 420 11.86 1.19 29.67
N LYS A 421 10.95 2.18 29.71
CA LYS A 421 10.65 2.86 30.96
C LYS A 421 10.20 1.70 31.83
N LYS A 422 10.92 1.49 32.94
CA LYS A 422 10.52 0.52 33.97
C LYS A 422 9.06 0.77 34.42
N ASP A 423 8.51 1.93 34.07
CA ASP A 423 7.15 2.41 34.33
C ASP A 423 6.12 2.05 33.24
N LEU A 424 6.48 1.39 32.14
CA LEU A 424 5.47 0.72 31.30
C LEU A 424 4.96 -0.47 32.11
N ILE A 425 3.96 -0.19 32.94
CA ILE A 425 3.37 -1.09 33.92
C ILE A 425 3.33 -2.52 33.35
N PRO A 426 4.01 -3.50 33.99
CA PRO A 426 3.69 -4.89 33.78
C PRO A 426 2.24 -5.06 34.24
N VAL A 427 1.33 -5.21 33.28
CA VAL A 427 -0.05 -5.58 33.57
C VAL A 427 -0.11 -7.08 33.49
#